data_AF-A0A527U4S2-F1
#
_entry.id   AF-A0A527U4S2-F1
#
_cell.length_a   1.000
_cell.length_b   1.000
_cell.length_c   1.000
_cell.angle_alpha   90.00
_cell.angle_beta   90.00
_cell.angle_gamma   90.00
#
_symmetry.space_group_name_H-M   'P 1'
#
loop_
_entity.id
_entity.type
_entity.pdbx_description
1 polymer ?
#
loop_
_entity_poly.entity_id
_entity_poly.type
_entity_poly.pdbx_seq_one_letter_code
_entity_poly.pdbx_strand_id
1 'polypeptide(L)'
;METVAEAATAIDEGFEWMLVEIFGHRTHWGRGIEVERFGSKMLRIDVPEIEWSTPTEEKPAPEPLIKGWVTHFYGGAAIFSNTLTDERTVLIRNAPYGEPALYLAPPDRNGEQAEGIDPSQAAVDDDNDPEW
;
A
#
# COMPACT_ATOMS: atom_id res chain seq x y z
N MET A 1 -15.79 -27.01 23.92
CA MET A 1 -15.76 -27.12 22.45
C MET A 1 -14.33 -26.87 22.05
N GLU A 2 -13.62 -27.94 21.73
CA GLU A 2 -12.21 -27.89 21.32
C GLU A 2 -12.16 -27.39 19.87
N THR A 3 -11.61 -26.21 19.65
CA THR A 3 -11.45 -25.63 18.32
C THR A 3 -10.29 -26.30 17.63
N VAL A 4 -10.58 -27.23 16.72
CA VAL A 4 -9.57 -27.84 15.84
C VAL A 4 -9.12 -26.76 14.86
N ALA A 5 -7.92 -26.24 15.05
CA ALA A 5 -7.24 -25.41 14.06
C ALA A 5 -6.85 -26.33 12.88
N GLU A 6 -7.65 -26.29 11.81
CA GLU A 6 -7.31 -26.95 10.55
C GLU A 6 -6.02 -26.31 10.02
N ALA A 7 -4.95 -27.09 9.94
CA ALA A 7 -3.66 -26.64 9.44
C ALA A 7 -3.82 -26.13 8.01
N ALA A 8 -3.63 -24.82 7.81
CA ALA A 8 -3.56 -24.21 6.50
C ALA A 8 -2.46 -24.90 5.69
N THR A 9 -2.85 -25.70 4.71
CA THR A 9 -1.89 -26.34 3.79
C THR A 9 -1.13 -25.24 3.08
N ALA A 10 0.18 -25.15 3.27
CA ALA A 10 1.01 -24.18 2.55
C ALA A 10 0.85 -24.38 1.04
N ILE A 11 0.42 -23.34 0.33
CA ILE A 11 0.41 -23.32 -1.13
C ILE A 11 1.78 -22.81 -1.56
N ASP A 12 2.66 -23.71 -2.00
CA ASP A 12 4.01 -23.33 -2.45
C ASP A 12 4.07 -23.06 -3.97
N GLU A 13 3.11 -23.56 -4.76
CA GLU A 13 3.13 -23.43 -6.22
C GLU A 13 1.74 -23.19 -6.83
N GLY A 14 1.70 -22.45 -7.94
CA GLY A 14 0.51 -22.28 -8.80
C GLY A 14 -0.56 -21.30 -8.29
N PHE A 15 -0.26 -20.49 -7.27
CA PHE A 15 -1.15 -19.42 -6.84
C PHE A 15 -0.91 -18.14 -7.64
N GLU A 16 -1.93 -17.30 -7.70
CA GLU A 16 -1.84 -15.95 -8.24
C GLU A 16 -2.15 -14.93 -7.16
N TRP A 17 -1.42 -13.81 -7.16
CA TRP A 17 -1.75 -12.68 -6.30
C TRP A 17 -2.98 -11.99 -6.87
N MET A 18 -4.01 -11.82 -6.03
CA MET A 18 -5.28 -11.27 -6.50
C MET A 18 -6.04 -10.51 -5.42
N LEU A 19 -6.81 -9.54 -5.89
CA LEU A 19 -7.95 -8.96 -5.19
C LEU A 19 -9.19 -9.79 -5.54
N VAL A 20 -9.93 -10.23 -4.53
CA VAL A 20 -11.20 -10.93 -4.70
C VAL A 20 -12.29 -10.14 -4.00
N GLU A 21 -13.34 -9.83 -4.74
CA GLU A 21 -14.52 -9.16 -4.22
C GLU A 21 -15.66 -10.16 -4.05
N ILE A 22 -16.17 -10.25 -2.83
CA ILE A 22 -17.22 -11.17 -2.41
C ILE A 22 -18.52 -10.40 -2.29
N PHE A 23 -19.53 -10.84 -3.06
CA PHE A 23 -20.86 -10.22 -3.13
C PHE A 23 -20.87 -8.69 -3.30
N GLY A 24 -19.83 -8.11 -3.90
CA GLY A 24 -19.75 -6.67 -4.20
C GLY A 24 -19.50 -5.75 -2.99
N HIS A 25 -19.15 -6.29 -1.81
CA HIS A 25 -19.00 -5.46 -0.60
C HIS A 25 -17.83 -5.83 0.30
N ARG A 26 -17.37 -7.09 0.27
CA ARG A 26 -16.22 -7.54 1.05
C ARG A 26 -15.07 -7.80 0.10
N THR A 27 -13.91 -7.26 0.41
CA THR A 27 -12.70 -7.47 -0.39
C THR A 27 -11.67 -8.27 0.40
N HIS A 28 -10.99 -9.16 -0.31
CA HIS A 28 -9.86 -9.94 0.19
C HIS A 28 -8.68 -9.75 -0.74
N TRP A 29 -7.51 -9.50 -0.15
CA TRP A 29 -6.27 -9.33 -0.87
C TRP A 29 -5.36 -10.49 -0.47
N GLY A 30 -4.93 -11.32 -1.41
CA GLY A 30 -4.20 -12.52 -1.03
C GLY A 30 -3.72 -13.35 -2.21
N ARG A 31 -3.24 -14.54 -1.87
CA ARG A 31 -2.90 -15.58 -2.85
C ARG A 31 -4.14 -16.43 -3.14
N GLY A 32 -4.52 -16.54 -4.40
CA GLY A 32 -5.68 -17.32 -4.81
C GLY A 32 -5.31 -18.50 -5.71
N ILE A 33 -6.08 -19.58 -5.56
CA ILE A 33 -5.97 -20.79 -6.38
C ILE A 33 -7.32 -21.49 -6.46
N GLU A 34 -7.62 -22.09 -7.61
CA GLU A 34 -8.79 -22.94 -7.77
C GLU A 34 -8.52 -24.32 -7.14
N VAL A 35 -9.42 -24.79 -6.28
CA VAL A 35 -9.31 -26.10 -5.62
C VAL A 35 -10.64 -26.84 -5.66
N GLU A 36 -10.59 -28.17 -5.68
CA GLU A 36 -11.77 -28.99 -5.44
C GLU A 36 -11.93 -29.23 -3.93
N ARG A 37 -12.98 -28.67 -3.34
CA ARG A 37 -13.35 -28.82 -1.92
C ARG A 37 -14.85 -28.88 -1.79
N PHE A 38 -15.34 -29.66 -0.81
CA PHE A 38 -16.77 -29.80 -0.54
C PHE A 38 -17.62 -30.29 -1.74
N GLY A 39 -17.02 -31.07 -2.64
CA GLY A 39 -17.71 -31.63 -3.80
C GLY A 39 -17.94 -30.64 -4.95
N SER A 40 -17.27 -29.48 -4.93
CA SER A 40 -17.34 -28.49 -6.00
C SER A 40 -16.00 -27.79 -6.22
N LYS A 41 -15.86 -27.13 -7.36
CA LYS A 41 -14.77 -26.19 -7.61
C LYS A 41 -14.96 -24.92 -6.78
N MET A 42 -13.95 -24.55 -6.01
CA MET A 42 -13.94 -23.42 -5.09
C MET A 42 -12.70 -22.57 -5.34
N LEU A 43 -12.82 -21.25 -5.19
CA LEU A 43 -11.68 -20.37 -5.06
C LEU A 43 -11.20 -20.41 -3.61
N ARG A 44 -9.97 -20.87 -3.39
CA ARG A 44 -9.26 -20.67 -2.13
C ARG A 44 -8.50 -19.35 -2.21
N ILE A 45 -8.69 -18.47 -1.22
CA ILE A 45 -7.86 -17.28 -1.04
C ILE A 45 -7.23 -17.30 0.35
N ASP A 46 -5.90 -17.20 0.41
CA ASP A 46 -5.18 -17.02 1.66
C ASP A 46 -4.80 -15.55 1.80
N VAL A 47 -5.36 -14.91 2.82
CA VAL A 47 -5.11 -13.51 3.16
C VAL A 47 -3.96 -13.45 4.18
N PRO A 48 -2.87 -12.71 3.91
CA PRO A 48 -1.75 -12.62 4.82
C PRO A 48 -2.12 -11.83 6.08
N GLU A 49 -1.76 -12.34 7.25
CA GLU A 49 -1.72 -11.55 8.48
C GLU A 49 -0.37 -10.82 8.54
N ILE A 50 -0.42 -9.48 8.48
CA ILE A 50 0.78 -8.65 8.35
C ILE A 50 1.09 -7.95 9.67
N GLU A 51 2.34 -8.06 10.07
CA GLU A 51 2.96 -7.29 11.14
C GLU A 51 4.04 -6.40 10.53
N TRP A 52 4.09 -5.13 10.92
CA TRP A 52 5.07 -4.20 10.39
C TRP A 52 6.27 -4.12 11.33
N SER A 53 7.48 -4.25 10.78
CA SER A 53 8.69 -4.12 11.57
C SER A 53 8.87 -2.69 12.08
N THR A 54 9.41 -2.55 13.30
CA THR A 54 9.75 -1.24 13.84
C THR A 54 10.93 -0.65 13.07
N PRO A 55 10.85 0.61 12.61
CA PRO A 55 11.95 1.25 11.90
C PRO A 55 13.19 1.28 12.79
N THR A 56 14.31 0.79 12.27
CA THR A 56 15.62 0.71 12.95
C THR A 56 16.61 1.59 12.18
N GLU A 57 17.70 2.07 12.79
CA GLU A 57 18.67 2.96 12.13
C GLU A 57 19.23 2.38 10.80
N GLU A 58 19.33 1.05 10.67
CA GLU A 58 19.76 0.37 9.42
C GLU A 58 18.67 0.29 8.34
N LYS A 59 17.38 0.36 8.73
CA LYS A 59 16.23 0.28 7.82
C LYS A 59 15.19 1.33 8.22
N PRO A 60 15.23 2.52 7.60
CA PRO A 60 14.32 3.62 7.97
C PRO A 60 12.87 3.38 7.53
N ALA A 61 12.63 2.48 6.58
CA ALA A 61 11.29 2.14 6.11
C ALA A 61 10.79 0.85 6.81
N PRO A 62 9.57 0.85 7.37
CA PRO A 62 8.99 -0.36 7.95
C PRO A 62 8.73 -1.37 6.83
N GLU A 63 9.13 -2.61 7.04
CA GLU A 63 8.94 -3.71 6.09
C GLU A 63 7.77 -4.58 6.56
N PRO A 64 6.89 -5.03 5.63
CA PRO A 64 5.80 -5.93 5.98
C PRO A 64 6.35 -7.34 6.23
N LEU A 65 6.07 -7.90 7.41
CA LEU A 65 6.36 -9.28 7.75
C LEU A 65 5.06 -10.08 7.78
N ILE A 66 5.02 -11.19 7.06
CA ILE A 66 3.87 -12.11 7.06
C ILE A 66 4.00 -13.03 8.29
N LYS A 67 3.08 -12.88 9.25
CA LYS A 67 3.02 -13.70 10.46
C LYS A 67 2.30 -15.03 10.24
N GLY A 68 1.28 -14.99 9.38
CA GLY A 68 0.40 -16.13 9.15
C GLY A 68 -0.53 -15.87 7.97
N TRP A 69 -1.44 -16.81 7.75
CA TRP A 69 -2.40 -16.78 6.65
C TRP A 69 -3.78 -17.18 7.14
N VAL A 70 -4.78 -16.40 6.75
CA VAL A 70 -6.19 -16.74 6.95
C VAL A 70 -6.77 -17.22 5.62
N THR A 71 -7.10 -18.51 5.58
CA THR A 71 -7.68 -19.15 4.40
C THR A 71 -9.19 -19.00 4.36
N HIS A 72 -9.72 -18.58 3.20
CA HIS A 72 -11.14 -18.56 2.89
C HIS A 72 -11.42 -19.39 1.64
N PHE A 73 -12.61 -20.00 1.58
CA PHE A 73 -13.10 -20.72 0.41
C PHE A 73 -14.40 -20.08 -0.07
N TYR A 74 -14.48 -19.74 -1.35
CA TYR A 74 -15.66 -19.16 -1.98
C TYR A 74 -16.06 -19.96 -3.22
N GLY A 75 -17.35 -20.27 -3.33
CA GLY A 75 -17.92 -20.80 -4.57
C GLY A 75 -18.05 -19.70 -5.62
N GLY A 76 -18.06 -20.07 -6.90
CA GLY A 76 -18.11 -19.11 -8.02
C GLY A 76 -19.25 -18.09 -7.93
N ALA A 77 -20.43 -18.50 -7.45
CA ALA A 77 -21.59 -17.61 -7.29
C ALA A 77 -21.42 -16.52 -6.22
N ALA A 78 -20.45 -16.65 -5.32
CA ALA A 78 -20.15 -15.65 -4.29
C ALA A 78 -19.13 -14.60 -4.76
N ILE A 79 -18.38 -14.90 -5.82
CA ILE A 79 -17.34 -14.03 -6.35
C ILE A 79 -18.00 -13.01 -7.27
N PHE A 80 -17.92 -11.74 -6.90
CA PHE A 80 -18.38 -10.64 -7.74
C PHE A 80 -17.32 -10.29 -8.79
N SER A 81 -16.06 -10.16 -8.36
CA SER A 81 -14.94 -9.87 -9.23
C SER A 81 -13.66 -10.51 -8.70
N ASN A 82 -12.74 -10.81 -9.62
CA ASN A 82 -11.35 -11.04 -9.28
C ASN A 82 -10.45 -10.16 -10.14
N THR A 83 -9.35 -9.70 -9.57
CA THR A 83 -8.39 -8.85 -10.28
C THR A 83 -6.99 -9.29 -9.90
N LEU A 84 -6.20 -9.68 -10.90
CA LEU A 84 -4.81 -10.04 -10.71
C LEU A 84 -4.01 -8.83 -10.25
N THR A 85 -3.11 -9.05 -9.32
CA THR A 85 -2.29 -8.00 -8.72
C THR A 85 -0.90 -8.55 -8.41
N ASP A 86 -0.09 -7.73 -7.75
CA ASP A 86 1.24 -8.05 -7.31
C ASP A 86 1.30 -8.22 -5.78
N GLU A 87 2.31 -8.96 -5.32
CA GLU A 87 2.57 -9.20 -3.89
C GLU A 87 2.63 -7.90 -3.09
N ARG A 88 3.35 -6.90 -3.61
CA ARG A 88 3.56 -5.63 -2.91
C ARG A 88 2.24 -4.92 -2.68
N THR A 89 1.35 -4.87 -3.67
CA THR A 89 0.01 -4.28 -3.50
C THR A 89 -0.80 -5.02 -2.45
N VAL A 90 -0.79 -6.35 -2.43
CA VAL A 90 -1.48 -7.16 -1.41
C VAL A 90 -0.96 -6.85 -0.01
N LEU A 91 0.35 -6.74 0.16
CA LEU A 91 0.96 -6.45 1.45
C LEU A 91 0.61 -5.04 1.96
N ILE A 92 0.62 -4.03 1.08
CA ILE A 92 0.23 -2.67 1.44
C ILE A 92 -1.26 -2.58 1.80
N ARG A 93 -2.12 -3.31 1.09
CA ARG A 93 -3.57 -3.23 1.30
C ARG A 93 -4.06 -3.96 2.54
N ASN A 94 -3.37 -5.03 2.94
CA ASN A 94 -3.62 -5.71 4.21
C ASN A 94 -2.89 -5.08 5.40
N ALA A 95 -2.20 -3.95 5.20
CA ALA A 95 -1.59 -3.23 6.31
C ALA A 95 -2.65 -2.84 7.35
N PRO A 96 -2.33 -2.95 8.65
CA PRO A 96 -3.15 -2.35 9.69
C PRO A 96 -3.40 -0.86 9.39
N TYR A 97 -4.58 -0.39 9.80
CA TYR A 97 -4.98 1.00 9.58
C TYR A 97 -3.90 1.95 10.12
N GLY A 98 -3.32 2.75 9.21
CA GLY A 98 -2.39 3.82 9.57
C GLY A 98 -3.13 4.97 10.22
N GLU A 99 -2.50 5.62 11.19
CA GLU A 99 -3.06 6.83 11.78
C GLU A 99 -3.28 7.90 10.70
N PRO A 100 -4.37 8.69 10.80
CA PRO A 100 -4.57 9.80 9.88
C PRO A 100 -3.37 10.75 9.95
N ALA A 101 -2.91 11.22 8.79
CA ALA A 101 -1.79 12.15 8.73
C ALA A 101 -2.07 13.38 9.60
N LEU A 102 -1.22 13.62 10.58
CA LEU A 102 -1.27 14.84 11.36
C LEU A 102 -0.94 16.02 10.44
N TYR A 103 -1.72 17.09 10.57
CA TYR A 103 -1.44 18.32 9.84
C TYR A 103 -0.11 18.91 10.33
N LEU A 104 0.93 18.84 9.50
CA LEU A 104 2.11 19.67 9.66
C LEU A 104 1.79 21.04 9.07
N ALA A 105 1.84 22.07 9.92
CA ALA A 105 1.81 23.44 9.44
C ALA A 105 3.01 23.66 8.48
N PRO A 106 2.81 24.35 7.34
CA PRO A 106 3.92 24.76 6.50
C PRO A 106 4.99 25.48 7.32
N PRO A 107 6.28 25.29 6.99
CA PRO A 107 7.35 26.03 7.67
C PRO A 107 7.10 27.54 7.55
N ASP A 108 7.28 28.26 8.67
CA ASP A 108 7.15 29.71 8.70
C ASP A 108 8.15 30.33 7.70
N ARG A 109 7.63 31.13 6.75
CA ARG A 109 8.43 31.80 5.72
C ARG A 109 9.21 33.02 6.24
N ASN A 110 9.09 33.36 7.52
CA ASN A 110 9.63 34.60 8.09
C ASN A 110 11.13 34.57 8.47
N GLY A 111 11.92 33.64 7.93
CA GLY A 111 13.35 33.49 8.24
C GLY A 111 14.32 34.23 7.32
N GLU A 112 13.89 34.71 6.15
CA GLU A 112 14.74 35.49 5.25
C GLU A 112 14.47 36.97 5.50
N GLN A 113 15.35 37.59 6.30
CA GLN A 113 15.48 39.04 6.34
C GLN A 113 15.71 39.51 4.90
N ALA A 114 14.74 40.25 4.36
CA ALA A 114 14.93 41.01 3.14
C ALA A 114 16.08 42.00 3.40
N GLU A 115 17.29 41.66 2.97
CA GLU A 115 18.32 42.68 2.79
C GLU A 115 17.75 43.67 1.77
N GLY A 116 17.38 44.84 2.27
CA GLY A 116 16.82 45.90 1.45
C GLY A 116 17.79 46.26 0.34
N ILE A 117 17.39 46.03 -0.90
CA ILE A 117 18.05 46.61 -2.07
C ILE A 117 17.97 48.12 -1.89
N ASP A 118 19.11 48.77 -1.66
CA ASP A 118 19.21 50.22 -1.62
C ASP A 118 18.88 50.79 -3.02
N PRO A 119 17.76 51.52 -3.19
CA PRO A 119 17.37 52.06 -4.48
C PRO A 119 18.34 53.11 -5.02
N SER A 120 19.34 53.56 -4.24
CA SER A 120 20.40 54.46 -4.70
C SER A 120 21.50 53.80 -5.52
N GLN A 121 21.54 52.46 -5.60
CA GLN A 121 22.54 51.71 -6.39
C GLN A 121 22.03 51.20 -7.75
N ALA A 122 20.79 51.51 -8.13
CA ALA A 122 20.31 51.28 -9.50
C ALA A 122 20.84 52.39 -10.42
N ALA A 123 22.16 52.40 -10.64
CA ALA A 123 22.77 53.21 -11.69
C ALA A 123 22.26 52.71 -13.04
N VAL A 124 21.62 53.62 -13.76
CA VAL A 124 21.09 53.42 -15.11
C VAL A 124 22.28 53.47 -16.06
N ASP A 125 22.71 52.32 -16.58
CA ASP A 125 23.60 52.27 -17.75
C ASP A 125 22.74 52.56 -19.01
N ASP A 126 22.55 53.84 -19.29
CA ASP A 126 21.80 54.40 -20.44
C ASP A 126 22.71 54.66 -21.65
N ASP A 127 23.58 53.71 -22.00
CA ASP A 127 24.51 53.86 -23.15
C ASP A 127 24.55 52.58 -24.00
N ASN A 128 23.40 52.13 -24.50
CA ASN A 128 23.38 51.14 -25.57
C ASN A 128 22.33 51.49 -26.63
N ASP A 129 22.60 52.56 -27.37
CA ASP A 129 21.90 52.91 -28.61
C ASP A 129 22.50 52.05 -29.75
N PRO A 130 21.75 51.14 -30.39
CA PRO A 130 22.22 50.48 -31.60
C PRO A 130 22.13 51.45 -32.78
N GLU A 131 23.28 51.79 -33.37
CA GLU A 131 23.36 52.44 -34.67
C GLU A 131 22.67 51.56 -35.74
N TRP A 132 21.76 52.18 -36.50
CA TRP A 132 20.93 51.55 -37.54
C TRP A 132 21.69 51.30 -38.84
#